data_AF-A0AAN5D841-F1
#
_entry.id   AF-A0AAN5D841-F1
#
_cell.length_a   1.000
_cell.length_b   1.000
_cell.length_c   1.000
_cell.angle_alpha   90.00
_cell.angle_beta   90.00
_cell.angle_gamma   90.00
#
_symmetry.space_group_name_H-M   'P 1'
#
loop_
_entity.id
_entity.type
_entity.pdbx_description
1 polymer ?
#
loop_
_entity_poly.entity_id
_entity_poly.type
_entity_poly.pdbx_seq_one_letter_code
_entity_poly.pdbx_strand_id
1 'polypeptide(L)'
;AQFQRQVRCDFTNGRAELVYEGNEMSGKYTGELICRPLSEERLLRNPCPYTCSETAQCSANSLECACLKGFRDLSSQHHKANGSICSKYVNSPTNGTDYVILLDVSGSIKPDSANKMIDFLSDF
;
A
#
# COMPACT_ATOMS: atom_id res chain seq x y z
N ALA A 1 -26.51 6.12 23.54
CA ALA A 1 -26.00 6.19 22.16
C ALA A 1 -24.88 5.16 22.02
N GLN A 2 -25.02 4.19 21.12
CA GLN A 2 -23.99 3.17 20.89
C GLN A 2 -22.82 3.84 20.14
N PHE A 3 -21.69 4.03 20.83
CA PHE A 3 -20.47 4.52 20.20
C PHE A 3 -19.98 3.46 19.22
N GLN A 4 -20.11 3.74 17.93
CA GLN A 4 -19.64 2.87 16.86
C GLN A 4 -18.14 3.12 16.64
N ARG A 5 -17.31 2.07 16.80
CA ARG A 5 -15.84 2.15 16.75
C ARG A 5 -15.32 1.30 15.59
N GLN A 6 -14.15 1.65 15.04
CA GLN A 6 -13.44 0.79 14.10
C GLN A 6 -13.02 -0.50 14.83
N VAL A 7 -13.11 -1.63 14.14
CA VAL A 7 -12.69 -2.94 14.65
C VAL A 7 -11.65 -3.55 13.73
N ARG A 8 -10.57 -4.09 14.32
CA ARG A 8 -9.57 -4.91 13.61
C ARG A 8 -9.22 -6.15 14.42
N CYS A 9 -8.64 -7.15 13.76
CA CYS A 9 -8.00 -8.27 14.44
C CYS A 9 -6.52 -7.95 14.64
N ASP A 10 -6.06 -8.03 15.88
CA ASP A 10 -4.65 -8.01 16.23
C ASP A 10 -4.15 -9.44 16.44
N PHE A 11 -3.04 -9.77 15.78
CA PHE A 11 -2.47 -11.11 15.78
C PHE A 11 -1.12 -11.07 16.49
N THR A 12 -1.13 -11.05 17.82
CA THR A 12 0.08 -11.07 18.65
C THR A 12 0.21 -12.42 19.36
N ASN A 13 1.44 -12.95 19.42
CA ASN A 13 1.78 -14.17 20.16
C ASN A 13 0.88 -15.40 19.87
N GLY A 14 0.43 -15.58 18.62
CA GLY A 14 -0.42 -16.70 18.22
C GLY A 14 -1.87 -16.63 18.70
N ARG A 15 -2.30 -15.48 19.23
CA ARG A 15 -3.71 -15.19 19.56
C ARG A 15 -4.25 -14.15 18.60
N ALA A 16 -5.53 -14.27 18.28
CA ALA A 16 -6.26 -13.31 17.47
C ALA A 16 -7.25 -12.58 18.38
N GLU A 17 -6.99 -11.30 18.66
CA GLU A 17 -7.82 -10.49 19.55
C GLU A 17 -8.50 -9.36 18.76
N LEU A 18 -9.75 -9.07 19.11
CA LEU A 18 -10.50 -7.99 18.48
C LEU A 18 -10.13 -6.67 19.18
N VAL A 19 -9.57 -5.73 18.41
CA VAL A 19 -9.16 -4.42 18.90
C VAL A 19 -10.09 -3.35 18.35
N TYR A 20 -10.54 -2.47 19.24
CA TYR A 20 -11.39 -1.33 18.91
C TYR A 20 -10.55 -0.05 18.82
N GLU A 21 -10.56 0.63 17.68
CA GLU A 21 -9.74 1.81 17.43
C GLU A 21 -10.56 2.98 16.89
N GLY A 22 -10.04 4.20 17.09
CA GLY A 22 -10.53 5.42 16.47
C GLY A 22 -11.94 5.89 16.88
N ASN A 23 -12.33 7.02 16.30
CA ASN A 23 -13.69 7.60 16.40
C ASN A 23 -14.48 7.44 15.08
N GLU A 24 -13.89 6.84 14.06
CA GLU A 24 -14.49 6.65 12.73
C GLU A 24 -14.80 5.17 12.48
N MET A 25 -15.77 4.88 11.60
CA MET A 25 -16.15 3.51 11.24
C MET A 25 -15.54 3.10 9.90
N SER A 26 -14.84 1.95 9.89
CA SER A 26 -14.50 1.27 8.63
C SER A 26 -15.70 0.55 7.99
N GLY A 27 -16.77 0.31 8.76
CA GLY A 27 -18.02 -0.32 8.33
C GLY A 27 -18.99 -0.53 9.50
N LYS A 28 -20.27 -0.79 9.20
CA LYS A 28 -21.29 -1.11 10.22
C LYS A 28 -21.44 -2.62 10.33
N TYR A 29 -21.01 -3.18 11.45
CA TYR A 29 -21.07 -4.62 11.73
C TYR A 29 -22.09 -4.89 12.84
N THR A 30 -22.90 -5.95 12.70
CA THR A 30 -23.91 -6.36 13.70
C THR A 30 -23.65 -7.78 14.17
N GLY A 31 -23.95 -8.07 15.44
CA GLY A 31 -23.75 -9.39 16.07
C GLY A 31 -22.47 -9.49 16.92
N GLU A 32 -22.17 -10.69 17.40
CA GLU A 32 -20.94 -11.00 18.14
C GLU A 32 -19.77 -11.13 17.15
N LEU A 33 -18.78 -10.25 17.29
CA LEU A 33 -17.60 -10.25 16.43
C LEU A 33 -16.47 -11.03 17.11
N ILE A 34 -15.88 -11.98 16.38
CA ILE A 34 -14.76 -12.79 16.85
C ILE A 34 -13.65 -12.82 15.81
N CYS A 35 -12.40 -12.71 16.26
CA CYS A 35 -11.23 -12.92 15.42
C CYS A 35 -10.89 -14.41 15.39
N ARG A 36 -10.72 -14.96 14.19
CA ARG A 36 -10.25 -16.34 14.00
C ARG A 36 -9.14 -16.38 12.95
N PRO A 37 -8.06 -17.11 13.19
CA PRO A 37 -7.09 -17.39 12.15
C PRO A 37 -7.78 -18.17 11.02
N LEU A 38 -7.35 -17.91 9.79
CA LEU A 38 -7.81 -18.66 8.63
C LEU A 38 -7.22 -20.08 8.69
N SER A 39 -8.02 -21.10 8.38
CA SER A 39 -7.52 -22.46 8.28
C SER A 39 -6.59 -22.60 7.07
N GLU A 40 -5.57 -23.47 7.16
CA GLU A 40 -4.63 -23.73 6.06
C GLU A 40 -5.35 -24.17 4.78
N GLU A 41 -6.38 -25.01 4.89
CA GLU A 41 -7.20 -25.41 3.75
C GLU A 41 -7.92 -24.24 3.05
N ARG A 42 -8.26 -23.19 3.80
CA ARG A 42 -8.92 -22.00 3.26
C ARG A 42 -7.89 -21.10 2.58
N LEU A 43 -6.69 -20.99 3.14
CA LEU A 43 -5.56 -20.28 2.52
C LEU A 43 -5.14 -20.96 1.20
N LEU A 44 -5.18 -22.29 1.13
CA LEU A 44 -4.89 -23.05 -0.10
C LEU A 44 -5.96 -22.89 -1.19
N ARG A 45 -7.23 -22.76 -0.80
CA ARG A 45 -8.36 -22.62 -1.76
C ARG A 45 -8.62 -21.18 -2.19
N ASN A 46 -8.37 -20.22 -1.31
CA ASN A 46 -8.51 -18.81 -1.59
C ASN A 46 -7.38 -18.04 -0.87
N PRO A 47 -6.24 -17.81 -1.54
CA PRO A 47 -5.07 -17.19 -0.92
C PRO A 47 -5.35 -15.77 -0.43
N CYS A 48 -6.42 -15.09 -0.92
CA CYS A 48 -6.84 -13.81 -0.37
C CYS A 48 -8.19 -13.93 0.35
N PRO A 49 -8.22 -13.72 1.67
CA PRO A 49 -9.46 -13.81 2.45
C PRO A 49 -10.45 -12.69 2.16
N TYR A 50 -10.03 -11.63 1.47
CA TYR A 50 -10.87 -10.51 1.04
C TYR A 50 -10.81 -10.33 -0.48
N THR A 51 -11.89 -9.79 -1.05
CA THR A 51 -11.97 -9.46 -2.48
C THR A 51 -11.06 -8.28 -2.78
N CYS A 52 -10.06 -8.48 -3.64
CA CYS A 52 -9.20 -7.41 -4.12
C CYS A 52 -10.00 -6.38 -4.93
N SER A 53 -9.49 -5.14 -5.01
CA SER A 53 -10.02 -4.17 -5.97
C SER A 53 -9.82 -4.65 -7.41
N GLU A 54 -10.59 -4.12 -8.36
CA GLU A 54 -10.52 -4.48 -9.78
C GLU A 54 -9.12 -4.25 -10.39
N THR A 55 -8.32 -3.37 -9.77
CA THR A 55 -6.96 -3.00 -10.17
C THR A 55 -5.88 -3.62 -9.28
N ALA A 56 -6.24 -4.65 -8.51
CA ALA A 56 -5.35 -5.45 -7.70
C ALA A 56 -5.53 -6.94 -7.98
N GLN A 57 -4.50 -7.72 -7.66
CA GLN A 57 -4.53 -9.18 -7.73
C GLN A 57 -4.08 -9.78 -6.42
N CYS A 58 -4.64 -10.94 -6.09
CA CYS A 58 -4.15 -11.72 -4.97
C CYS A 58 -2.78 -12.30 -5.31
N SER A 59 -1.76 -11.96 -4.53
CA SER A 59 -0.46 -12.61 -4.64
C SER A 59 -0.49 -13.91 -3.83
N ALA A 60 -0.23 -15.02 -4.50
CA ALA A 60 -0.21 -16.36 -3.90
C ALA A 60 0.80 -16.48 -2.73
N ASN A 61 1.80 -15.60 -2.69
CA ASN A 61 2.87 -15.65 -1.69
C ASN A 61 2.63 -14.73 -0.48
N SER A 62 1.68 -13.79 -0.53
CA SER A 62 1.57 -12.73 0.49
C SER A 62 0.25 -12.69 1.27
N LEU A 63 -0.69 -13.61 1.04
CA LEU A 63 -2.04 -13.60 1.66
C LEU A 63 -2.80 -12.26 1.55
N GLU A 64 -2.30 -11.37 0.70
CA GLU A 64 -2.68 -9.97 0.60
C GLU A 64 -2.82 -9.60 -0.87
N CYS A 65 -3.77 -8.71 -1.15
CA CYS A 65 -3.93 -8.13 -2.46
C CYS A 65 -2.79 -7.15 -2.74
N ALA A 66 -2.22 -7.26 -3.93
CA ALA A 66 -1.22 -6.33 -4.44
C ALA A 66 -1.76 -5.64 -5.69
N CYS A 67 -1.53 -4.33 -5.80
CA CYS A 67 -1.91 -3.59 -7.00
C CYS A 67 -1.26 -4.20 -8.25
N LEU A 68 -2.00 -4.19 -9.36
CA LEU A 68 -1.48 -4.64 -10.65
C LEU A 68 -0.27 -3.80 -11.07
N LYS A 69 0.61 -4.38 -11.90
CA LYS A 69 1.74 -3.65 -12.47
C LYS A 69 1.25 -2.39 -13.18
N GLY A 70 1.87 -1.25 -12.89
CA GLY A 70 1.42 0.04 -13.41
C GLY A 70 0.46 0.78 -12.48
N PHE A 71 0.18 0.26 -11.29
CA PHE A 71 -0.59 0.91 -10.24
C PHE A 71 0.20 1.00 -8.93
N ARG A 72 0.02 2.10 -8.20
CA ARG A 72 0.54 2.33 -6.85
C ARG A 72 -0.57 2.08 -5.82
N ASP A 73 -0.22 1.40 -4.74
CA ASP A 73 -1.12 1.21 -3.61
C ASP A 73 -1.24 2.51 -2.77
N LEU A 74 -2.47 2.98 -2.60
CA LEU A 74 -2.82 4.14 -1.77
C LEU A 74 -3.66 3.73 -0.55
N SER A 75 -3.89 2.43 -0.32
CA SER A 75 -4.79 1.92 0.71
C SER A 75 -4.39 2.38 2.12
N SER A 76 -3.09 2.45 2.41
CA SER A 76 -2.58 2.92 3.70
C SER A 76 -2.91 4.39 4.00
N GLN A 77 -3.00 5.24 2.97
CA GLN A 77 -3.37 6.66 3.10
C GLN A 77 -4.84 6.85 3.48
N HIS A 78 -5.66 5.81 3.27
CA HIS A 78 -7.09 5.81 3.56
C HIS A 78 -7.49 4.79 4.65
N HIS A 79 -6.52 4.26 5.40
CA HIS A 79 -6.74 3.25 6.44
C HIS A 79 -7.50 2.01 5.94
N LYS A 80 -7.21 1.57 4.70
CA LYS A 80 -7.76 0.36 4.07
C LYS A 80 -6.70 -0.75 3.96
N ALA A 81 -7.15 -1.99 3.78
CA ALA A 81 -6.26 -3.12 3.54
C ALA A 81 -5.51 -2.97 2.21
N ASN A 82 -4.30 -3.52 2.11
CA ASN A 82 -3.47 -3.47 0.90
C ASN A 82 -4.25 -3.93 -0.35
N GLY A 83 -4.00 -3.28 -1.49
CA GLY A 83 -4.69 -3.56 -2.76
C GLY A 83 -6.17 -3.20 -2.80
N SER A 84 -6.71 -2.49 -1.79
CA SER A 84 -8.09 -1.98 -1.81
C SER A 84 -8.24 -0.72 -2.67
N ILE A 85 -7.18 0.10 -2.74
CA ILE A 85 -7.14 1.35 -3.52
C ILE A 85 -5.85 1.38 -4.32
N CYS A 86 -5.95 1.13 -5.61
CA CYS A 86 -4.83 1.17 -6.53
C CYS A 86 -5.03 2.30 -7.55
N SER A 87 -4.09 3.23 -7.59
CA SER A 87 -4.09 4.34 -8.55
C SER A 87 -3.06 4.09 -9.64
N LYS A 88 -3.43 4.34 -10.89
CA LYS A 88 -2.51 4.17 -12.02
C LYS A 88 -1.32 5.12 -11.82
N TYR A 89 -0.11 4.65 -12.08
CA TYR A 89 1.04 5.57 -12.19
C TYR A 89 0.73 6.54 -13.31
N VAL A 90 0.43 7.79 -12.94
CA VAL A 90 0.33 8.87 -13.90
C VAL A 90 1.77 9.33 -14.11
N ASN A 91 2.34 9.02 -15.28
CA ASN A 91 3.67 9.49 -15.68
C ASN A 91 3.73 11.02 -15.88
N SER A 92 2.68 11.74 -15.52
CA SER A 92 2.60 13.19 -15.55
C SER A 92 1.84 13.63 -14.30
N PRO A 93 2.50 14.29 -13.35
CA PRO A 93 1.80 14.97 -12.28
C PRO A 93 0.85 16.00 -12.90
N THR A 94 -0.45 15.98 -12.57
CA THR A 94 -1.35 17.09 -12.89
C THR A 94 -1.10 18.32 -12.02
N ASN A 95 -0.36 18.12 -10.91
CA ASN A 95 0.04 19.15 -9.97
C ASN A 95 1.57 19.22 -9.98
N GLY A 96 2.14 20.42 -9.91
CA GLY A 96 3.60 20.61 -9.90
C GLY A 96 4.32 19.64 -8.94
N THR A 97 5.44 19.10 -9.39
CA THR A 97 6.26 18.16 -8.63
C THR A 97 7.63 18.77 -8.42
N ASP A 98 8.11 18.72 -7.19
CA ASP A 98 9.47 19.13 -6.86
C ASP A 98 10.43 17.97 -7.11
N TYR A 99 11.43 18.19 -7.95
CA TYR A 99 12.49 17.23 -8.22
C TYR A 99 13.75 17.65 -7.44
N VAL A 100 14.36 16.70 -6.73
CA VAL A 100 15.69 16.87 -6.14
C VAL A 100 16.63 15.91 -6.85
N ILE A 101 17.66 16.47 -7.49
CA ILE A 101 18.65 15.71 -8.23
C ILE A 101 19.96 15.78 -7.45
N LEU A 102 20.43 14.62 -6.99
CA LEU A 102 21.69 14.49 -6.26
C LEU A 102 22.77 14.07 -7.25
N LEU A 103 23.75 14.95 -7.45
CA LEU A 103 24.84 14.75 -8.39
C LEU A 103 26.13 14.44 -7.65
N ASP A 104 26.85 13.43 -8.13
CA ASP A 104 28.23 13.23 -7.75
C ASP A 104 29.11 14.28 -8.46
N VAL A 105 29.87 15.05 -7.69
CA VAL A 105 30.83 16.06 -8.17
C VAL A 105 32.24 15.77 -7.65
N SER A 106 32.49 14.54 -7.25
CA SER A 106 33.80 14.10 -6.78
C SER A 106 34.86 14.17 -7.89
N GLY A 107 36.13 14.27 -7.51
CA GLY A 107 37.26 14.30 -8.45
C GLY A 107 37.45 13.01 -9.26
N SER A 108 36.63 11.98 -9.03
CA SER A 108 36.58 10.77 -9.87
C SER A 108 35.87 11.01 -11.21
N ILE A 109 35.07 12.07 -11.30
CA ILE A 109 34.35 12.47 -12.50
C ILE A 109 35.20 13.46 -13.28
N LYS A 110 35.47 13.11 -14.54
CA LYS A 110 36.24 13.98 -15.44
C LYS A 110 35.45 15.25 -15.75
N PRO A 111 36.11 16.42 -15.91
CA PRO A 111 35.44 17.67 -16.23
C PRO A 111 34.47 17.60 -17.41
N ASP A 112 34.86 16.93 -18.50
CA ASP A 112 34.00 16.76 -19.69
C ASP A 112 32.72 15.95 -19.41
N SER A 113 32.79 15.01 -18.47
CA SER A 113 31.62 14.20 -18.08
C SER A 113 30.70 14.97 -17.14
N ALA A 114 31.27 15.81 -16.27
CA ALA A 114 30.49 16.73 -15.45
C ALA A 114 29.73 17.75 -16.32
N ASN A 115 30.35 18.31 -17.35
CA ASN A 115 29.70 19.23 -18.28
C ASN A 115 28.52 18.56 -19.01
N LYS A 116 28.70 17.34 -19.52
CA LYS A 116 27.60 16.58 -20.14
C LYS A 116 26.44 16.30 -19.19
N MET A 117 26.74 16.08 -17.90
CA MET A 117 25.72 15.89 -16.88
C MET A 117 24.94 17.19 -16.63
N ILE A 118 25.61 18.35 -16.61
CA ILE A 118 24.95 19.66 -16.50
C ILE A 118 24.09 19.95 -17.75
N ASP A 119 24.61 19.67 -18.95
CA ASP A 119 23.88 19.87 -20.20
C ASP A 119 22.60 19.01 -20.22
N PHE A 120 22.71 17.73 -19.86
CA PHE A 120 21.56 16.83 -19.76
C PHE A 120 20.47 17.34 -18.81
N LEU A 121 20.86 17.94 -17.68
CA LEU A 121 19.91 18.48 -16.69
C LEU A 121 19.31 19.81 -17.10
N SER A 122 20.01 20.58 -17.93
CA SER A 122 19.51 21.85 -18.46
C SER A 122 18.46 21.63 -19.54
N ASP A 123 18.50 20.49 -20.23
CA ASP A 123 17.53 20.07 -21.25
C ASP A 123 16.27 19.38 -20.66
N PHE A 124 16.26 19.10 -19.35
CA PHE A 124 15.16 18.44 -18.64
C PHE A 124 14.04 19.43 -18.25
#